data_AF-A0A7V9AFY2-F1
#
_entry.id   AF-A0A7V9AFY2-F1
#
_cell.length_a   1.000
_cell.length_b   1.000
_cell.length_c   1.000
_cell.angle_alpha   90.00
_cell.angle_beta   90.00
_cell.angle_gamma   90.00
#
_symmetry.space_group_name_H-M   'P 1'
#
loop_
_entity.id
_entity.type
_entity.pdbx_description
1 polymer ?
#
loop_
_entity_poly.entity_id
_entity_poly.type
_entity_poly.pdbx_seq_one_letter_code
_entity_poly.pdbx_strand_id
1 'polypeptide(L)' 'FREDAIYPDFGCNFETFTNEEMLEVEALGPLVELAPGAVTEHTEHWDVFDGVSAPPRRDEEAMEWWIAPWLERAGLVV' A
#
# COMPACT_ATOMS: atom_id res chain seq x y z
N PHE A 1 8.12 3.52 2.69
CA PHE A 1 9.35 2.70 2.61
C PHE A 1 10.52 3.48 3.20
N ARG A 2 11.42 2.82 3.95
CA ARG A 2 12.65 3.41 4.51
C ARG A 2 13.84 2.65 3.93
N GLU A 3 14.64 3.35 3.10
CA GLU A 3 15.60 2.75 2.15
C GLU A 3 16.69 1.86 2.79
N ASP A 4 16.98 2.03 4.08
CA ASP A 4 18.01 1.27 4.79
C ASP A 4 17.49 0.49 6.01
N ALA A 5 16.17 0.38 6.17
CA ALA A 5 15.60 -0.32 7.32
C ALA A 5 15.56 -1.84 7.10
N ILE A 6 15.70 -2.60 8.19
CA ILE A 6 15.47 -4.05 8.15
C ILE A 6 13.98 -4.29 8.29
N TYR A 7 13.40 -4.98 7.32
CA TYR A 7 12.00 -5.38 7.32
C TYR A 7 11.87 -6.87 7.63
N PRO A 8 10.71 -7.30 8.16
CA PRO A 8 10.38 -8.72 8.27
C PRO A 8 10.32 -9.40 6.89
N ASP A 9 10.04 -10.70 6.87
CA ASP A 9 9.75 -11.48 5.66
C ASP A 9 10.73 -11.25 4.50
N PHE A 10 12.01 -11.51 4.76
CA PHE A 10 13.12 -11.35 3.80
C PHE A 10 13.31 -9.92 3.27
N GLY A 11 12.95 -8.91 4.06
CA GLY A 11 13.09 -7.51 3.69
C GLY A 11 11.85 -6.94 3.01
N CYS A 12 10.70 -7.62 3.11
CA CYS A 12 9.44 -7.20 2.53
C CYS A 12 8.77 -6.12 3.39
N ASN A 13 8.42 -5.00 2.78
CA ASN A 13 7.72 -3.90 3.45
C ASN A 13 6.23 -3.82 3.09
N PHE A 14 5.74 -4.73 2.25
CA PHE A 14 4.36 -4.76 1.77
C PHE A 14 4.01 -6.14 1.21
N GLU A 15 2.88 -6.70 1.64
CA GLU A 15 2.38 -7.99 1.16
C GLU A 15 0.96 -7.85 0.61
N THR A 16 0.60 -8.73 -0.33
CA THR A 16 -0.75 -8.80 -0.88
C THR A 16 -1.18 -10.23 -1.11
N PHE A 17 -2.45 -10.51 -0.84
CA PHE A 17 -3.10 -11.78 -1.11
C PHE A 17 -4.44 -11.55 -1.78
N THR A 18 -4.84 -12.44 -2.69
CA THR A 18 -6.16 -12.37 -3.32
C THR A 18 -6.74 -13.75 -3.55
N ASN A 19 -8.03 -13.89 -3.30
CA ASN A 19 -8.82 -15.05 -3.67
C ASN A 19 -10.27 -14.62 -4.00
N GLU A 20 -11.18 -15.58 -4.14
CA GLU A 20 -12.58 -15.34 -4.45
C GLU A 20 -13.37 -14.66 -3.31
N GLU A 21 -12.86 -14.68 -2.08
CA GLU A 21 -13.54 -14.16 -0.89
C GLU A 21 -13.03 -12.76 -0.51
N MET A 22 -11.75 -12.49 -0.71
CA MET A 22 -11.11 -11.26 -0.25
C MET A 22 -9.87 -10.84 -1.04
N LEU A 23 -9.53 -9.57 -0.86
CA LEU A 23 -8.26 -8.96 -1.21
C LEU A 23 -7.62 -8.47 0.09
N GLU A 24 -6.34 -8.74 0.26
CA GLU A 24 -5.51 -8.28 1.35
C GLU A 24 -4.38 -7.41 0.82
N VAL A 25 -4.13 -6.32 1.54
CA VAL A 25 -3.15 -5.29 1.24
C VAL A 25 -2.55 -4.92 2.60
N GLU A 26 -1.33 -5.37 2.85
CA GLU A 26 -0.69 -5.30 4.17
C GLU A 26 0.59 -4.47 4.09
N ALA A 27 0.67 -3.41 4.89
CA ALA A 27 1.91 -2.65 5.06
C ALA A 27 2.68 -3.17 6.28
N LEU A 28 3.97 -3.47 6.10
CA LEU A 28 4.82 -3.95 7.20
C LEU A 28 5.74 -2.83 7.67
N GLY A 29 5.76 -2.59 8.98
CA GLY A 29 6.74 -1.73 9.63
C GLY A 29 8.14 -2.37 9.63
N PRO A 30 9.21 -1.57 9.70
CA PRO A 30 10.54 -2.11 9.90
C PRO A 30 10.66 -2.78 11.27
N LEU A 31 11.58 -3.72 11.41
CA LEU A 31 11.95 -4.30 12.70
C LEU A 31 12.61 -3.24 13.58
N VAL A 32 12.13 -3.11 14.82
CA VAL A 32 12.62 -2.14 15.79
C VAL A 32 12.75 -2.79 17.16
N GLU A 33 13.84 -2.53 17.87
CA GLU A 33 13.98 -2.93 19.28
C GLU A 33 13.28 -1.90 20.18
N LEU A 34 12.41 -2.37 21.08
CA LEU A 34 11.65 -1.52 22.00
C LEU A 34 12.07 -1.79 23.45
N ALA A 35 12.41 -0.72 24.17
CA ALA A 35 12.57 -0.77 25.62
C ALA A 35 11.20 -0.83 26.34
N PRO A 36 11.13 -1.22 27.62
CA PRO A 36 9.88 -1.20 28.38
C PRO A 36 9.22 0.18 28.37
N GLY A 37 7.96 0.23 27.96
CA GLY A 37 7.17 1.47 27.85
C GLY A 37 7.39 2.29 26.57
N ALA A 38 8.30 1.86 25.69
CA ALA A 38 8.45 2.46 24.36
C ALA A 38 7.39 1.94 23.38
N VAL A 39 7.16 2.71 22.31
CA VAL A 39 6.23 2.38 21.23
C VAL A 39 6.87 2.65 19.86
N THR A 40 6.40 1.94 18.85
CA THR A 40 6.62 2.27 17.44
C THR A 40 5.25 2.47 16.78
N GLU A 41 5.21 3.25 15.71
CA GLU A 41 3.99 3.56 14.99
C GLU A 41 4.23 3.41 13.47
N HIS A 42 3.24 2.83 12.80
CA HIS A 42 3.09 2.84 11.35
C HIS A 42 1.74 3.49 11.05
N THR A 43 1.74 4.57 10.28
CA THR A 43 0.51 5.28 9.90
C THR A 43 0.19 5.02 8.44
N GLU A 44 -1.03 4.56 8.18
CA GLU A 44 -1.56 4.35 6.83
C GLU A 44 -2.69 5.35 6.56
N HIS A 45 -2.81 5.77 5.30
CA HIS A 45 -3.89 6.62 4.83
C HIS A 45 -4.65 5.87 3.75
N TRP A 46 -5.97 5.75 3.94
CA TRP A 46 -6.85 5.00 3.06
C TRP A 46 -7.98 5.89 2.56
N ASP A 47 -8.05 6.03 1.25
CA ASP A 47 -9.16 6.67 0.56
C ASP A 47 -10.02 5.62 -0.13
N VAL A 48 -11.34 5.70 0.04
CA VAL A 48 -12.31 4.83 -0.62
C VAL A 48 -13.13 5.67 -1.58
N PHE A 49 -13.14 5.25 -2.85
CA PHE A 49 -13.80 5.96 -3.92
C PHE A 49 -14.98 5.17 -4.48
N ASP A 50 -16.08 5.86 -4.75
CA ASP A 50 -17.24 5.33 -5.46
C ASP A 50 -17.13 5.59 -6.97
N GLY A 51 -17.97 4.90 -7.74
CA GLY A 51 -18.07 5.10 -9.20
C GLY A 51 -16.82 4.66 -9.99
N VAL A 52 -15.94 3.87 -9.39
CA VAL A 52 -14.75 3.34 -10.05
C VAL A 52 -15.16 2.23 -11.03
N SER A 53 -15.08 2.51 -12.33
CA SER A 53 -15.26 1.48 -13.37
C SER A 53 -14.00 0.64 -13.53
N ALA A 54 -14.12 -0.63 -13.94
CA ALA A 54 -12.94 -1.46 -14.25
C ALA A 54 -12.08 -0.84 -15.38
N PRO A 55 -10.75 -1.04 -15.36
CA PRO A 55 -9.88 -0.57 -16.44
C PRO A 55 -10.21 -1.29 -17.76
N PRO A 56 -10.02 -0.64 -18.91
CA PRO A 56 -10.38 -1.19 -20.22
C PRO A 56 -9.50 -2.39 -20.62
N ARG A 57 -8.28 -2.46 -20.05
CA ARG A 57 -7.28 -3.49 -20.30
C ARG A 57 -6.45 -3.71 -19.03
N ARG A 58 -5.80 -4.87 -18.91
CA ARG A 58 -5.10 -5.32 -17.70
C ARG A 58 -3.59 -5.37 -17.92
N ASP A 59 -3.02 -4.21 -18.16
CA ASP A 59 -1.60 -4.00 -18.42
C ASP A 59 -1.17 -2.68 -17.78
N GLU A 60 0.14 -2.53 -17.58
CA GLU A 60 0.72 -1.41 -16.83
C GLU A 60 0.28 -0.04 -17.36
N GLU A 61 0.31 0.16 -18.68
CA GLU A 61 -0.05 1.44 -19.30
C GLU A 61 -1.53 1.79 -19.05
N ALA A 62 -2.43 0.82 -19.21
CA ALA A 62 -3.85 1.02 -18.92
C ALA A 62 -4.11 1.26 -17.43
N MET A 63 -3.39 0.58 -16.54
CA MET A 63 -3.51 0.75 -15.09
C MET A 63 -3.03 2.12 -14.62
N GLU A 64 -1.89 2.59 -15.13
CA GLU A 64 -1.33 3.91 -14.82
C GLU A 64 -2.31 5.03 -15.21
N TRP A 65 -2.83 5.00 -16.44
CA TRP A 65 -3.85 5.95 -16.88
C TRP A 65 -5.12 5.88 -16.04
N TRP A 66 -5.56 4.67 -15.71
CA TRP A 66 -6.81 4.44 -14.98
C TRP A 66 -6.74 4.90 -13.51
N ILE A 67 -5.60 4.74 -12.84
CA ILE A 67 -5.43 5.11 -11.43
C ILE A 67 -5.15 6.60 -11.22
N ALA A 68 -4.52 7.27 -12.20
CA ALA A 68 -4.10 8.67 -12.14
C ALA A 68 -5.16 9.66 -11.58
N PRO A 69 -6.42 9.70 -12.06
CA PRO A 69 -7.41 10.64 -11.53
C PRO A 69 -7.75 10.39 -10.05
N TRP A 70 -7.60 9.16 -9.55
CA TRP A 70 -7.84 8.83 -8.15
C TRP A 70 -6.67 9.24 -7.27
N LEU A 71 -5.43 9.13 -7.77
CA LEU A 71 -4.24 9.65 -7.09
C LEU A 71 -4.33 11.17 -6.91
N GLU A 72 -4.77 11.90 -7.93
CA GLU A 72 -4.99 13.35 -7.82
C GLU A 72 -6.05 13.69 -6.77
N ARG A 73 -7.17 12.96 -6.75
CA ARG A 73 -8.23 13.13 -5.74
C ARG A 73 -7.77 12.80 -4.32
N ALA A 74 -6.88 11.83 -4.15
CA ALA A 74 -6.24 11.49 -2.88
C ALA A 74 -5.16 12.51 -2.48
N GLY A 75 -4.82 13.48 -3.34
CA GLY A 75 -3.75 14.45 -3.10
C GLY A 75 -2.34 13.84 -3.17
N LEU A 76 -2.20 12.67 -3.83
CA LEU A 76 -0.96 11.89 -3.92
C LEU A 76 -0.20 12.13 -5.25
N VAL A 77 -0.37 13.31 -5.87
CA VAL A 77 0.23 13.58 -7.18
C VAL A 77 1.75 13.52 -7.12
N VAL A 78 2.33 12.67 -7.99
CA VAL A 78 3.74 12.62 -8.38
C VAL A 78 3.96 13.49 -9.61
#